data_AF-A0A938H2G3-F1
#
_entry.id   AF-A0A938H2G3-F1
#
_cell.length_a   1.000
_cell.length_b   1.000
_cell.length_c   1.000
_cell.angle_alpha   90.00
_cell.angle_beta   90.00
_cell.angle_gamma   90.00
#
_symmetry.space_group_name_H-M   'P 1'
#
loop_
_entity.id
_entity.type
_entity.pdbx_description
1 polymer ?
#
loop_
_entity_poly.entity_id
_entity_poly.type
_entity_poly.pdbx_seq_one_letter_code
_entity_poly.pdbx_strand_id
1 'polypeptide(L)'
;METVKANRSSAGLKRGRPVGPAKKRINARFPESLAERIEYAAALRGVAVASFIQEAVAVRADQVIEAEARWRLTREQAAAVTALIARPPKVNGKMRQAAKLASRHVVIRD
;
A
#
# COMPACT_ATOMS: atom_id res chain seq x y z
N MET A 1 -18.05 49.84 -39.75
CA MET A 1 -16.88 48.93 -39.83
C MET A 1 -16.11 49.09 -38.53
N GLU A 2 -16.44 48.26 -37.56
CA GLU A 2 -15.97 48.35 -36.18
C GLU A 2 -14.83 47.33 -36.01
N THR A 3 -13.60 47.81 -35.87
CA THR A 3 -12.42 46.94 -35.68
C THR A 3 -12.21 46.65 -34.20
N VAL A 4 -12.52 45.42 -33.81
CA VAL A 4 -12.38 44.84 -32.48
C VAL A 4 -10.91 44.86 -32.01
N LYS A 5 -10.67 45.47 -30.84
CA LYS A 5 -9.41 45.42 -30.09
C LYS A 5 -9.07 43.97 -29.72
N ALA A 6 -8.01 43.42 -30.30
CA ALA A 6 -7.41 42.17 -29.85
C ALA A 6 -6.45 42.44 -28.67
N ASN A 7 -6.97 42.33 -27.46
CA ASN A 7 -6.19 42.36 -26.22
C ASN A 7 -5.36 41.07 -26.09
N ARG A 8 -4.08 41.10 -26.51
CA ARG A 8 -3.13 40.01 -26.22
C ARG A 8 -2.41 40.30 -24.90
N SER A 9 -3.11 40.06 -23.80
CA SER A 9 -2.45 39.89 -22.51
C SER A 9 -1.72 38.56 -22.52
N SER A 10 -0.40 38.62 -22.64
CA SER A 10 0.50 37.49 -22.41
C SER A 10 0.39 37.06 -20.94
N ALA A 11 -0.50 36.11 -20.68
CA ALA A 11 -0.60 35.44 -19.40
C ALA A 11 0.74 34.72 -19.15
N GLY A 12 1.56 35.29 -18.26
CA GLY A 12 2.80 34.69 -17.82
C GLY A 12 2.52 33.30 -17.26
N LEU A 13 3.04 32.25 -17.92
CA LEU A 13 3.09 30.92 -17.37
C LEU A 13 3.90 30.98 -16.06
N LYS A 14 3.19 30.96 -14.93
CA LYS A 14 3.82 30.66 -13.65
C LYS A 14 4.37 29.25 -13.76
N ARG A 15 5.68 29.14 -13.99
CA ARG A 15 6.45 27.89 -13.90
C ARG A 15 6.24 27.34 -12.48
N GLY A 16 5.22 26.49 -12.33
CA GLY A 16 4.90 25.83 -11.08
C GLY A 16 6.07 24.94 -10.68
N ARG A 17 6.52 25.09 -9.43
CA ARG A 17 7.47 24.17 -8.79
C ARG A 17 6.97 22.73 -9.00
N PRO A 18 7.83 21.77 -9.40
CA PRO A 18 7.40 20.39 -9.58
C PRO A 18 6.74 19.91 -8.27
N VAL A 19 5.49 19.46 -8.39
CA VAL A 19 4.72 18.96 -7.25
C VAL A 19 5.34 17.62 -6.88
N GLY A 20 6.10 17.60 -5.79
CA GLY A 20 6.60 16.36 -5.20
C GLY A 20 5.43 15.44 -4.78
N PRO A 21 5.71 14.18 -4.44
CA PRO A 21 4.66 13.22 -4.08
C PRO A 21 3.77 13.77 -2.95
N ALA A 22 2.47 13.54 -3.07
CA ALA A 22 1.47 14.02 -2.12
C ALA A 22 1.76 13.49 -0.70
N LYS A 23 1.99 14.39 0.25
CA LYS A 23 2.24 14.04 1.66
C LYS A 23 0.93 14.06 2.43
N LYS A 24 0.59 12.96 3.12
CA LYS A 24 -0.56 12.88 4.02
C LYS A 24 -0.09 12.98 5.48
N ARG A 25 -0.71 13.85 6.28
CA ARG A 25 -0.44 13.95 7.72
C ARG A 25 -1.24 12.89 8.48
N ILE A 26 -0.59 12.25 9.45
CA ILE A 26 -1.20 11.29 10.37
C ILE A 26 -1.04 11.86 11.78
N ASN A 27 -2.15 12.11 12.47
CA ASN A 27 -2.13 12.60 13.85
C ASN A 27 -2.37 11.41 14.79
N ALA A 28 -1.34 11.01 15.53
CA ALA A 28 -1.42 9.99 16.56
C ALA A 28 -1.27 10.62 17.95
N ARG A 29 -2.01 10.10 18.94
CA ARG A 29 -1.85 10.45 20.35
C ARG A 29 -1.22 9.28 21.06
N PHE A 30 -0.17 9.54 21.84
CA PHE A 30 0.55 8.52 22.59
C PHE A 30 0.31 8.71 24.09
N PRO A 31 0.26 7.62 24.87
CA PRO A 31 0.36 7.71 26.32
C PRO A 31 1.70 8.35 26.73
N GLU A 32 1.70 9.07 27.84
CA GLU A 32 2.89 9.77 28.37
C GLU A 32 4.09 8.84 28.54
N SER A 33 3.89 7.69 29.18
CA SER A 33 4.95 6.69 29.39
C SER A 33 5.55 6.13 28.10
N LEU A 34 4.78 6.10 26.99
CA LEU A 34 5.28 5.69 25.69
C LEU A 34 6.03 6.84 25.01
N ALA A 35 5.54 8.08 25.14
CA ALA A 35 6.22 9.26 24.61
C ALA A 35 7.61 9.42 25.22
N GLU A 36 7.76 9.31 26.54
CA GLU A 36 9.06 9.38 27.23
C GLU A 36 10.05 8.32 26.72
N ARG A 37 9.57 7.08 26.51
CA ARG A 37 10.40 6.00 25.97
C ARG A 37 10.84 6.26 24.53
N ILE A 38 9.97 6.84 23.71
CA ILE A 38 10.29 7.21 22.33
C ILE A 38 11.31 8.34 22.33
N GLU A 39 11.16 9.36 23.18
CA GLU A 39 12.11 10.46 23.33
C GLU A 39 13.49 9.97 23.72
N TYR A 40 13.55 9.09 24.73
CA TYR A 40 14.80 8.48 25.15
C TYR A 40 15.45 7.65 24.04
N ALA A 41 14.67 6.83 23.32
CA ALA A 41 15.19 6.03 22.20
C ALA A 41 15.69 6.91 21.04
N ALA A 42 14.99 8.00 20.73
CA ALA A 42 15.39 8.96 19.71
C ALA A 42 16.69 9.68 20.11
N ALA A 43 16.82 10.05 21.39
CA ALA A 43 18.03 10.66 21.95
C ALA A 43 19.23 9.71 21.86
N LEU A 44 19.05 8.43 22.21
CA LEU A 44 20.11 7.41 22.07
C LEU A 44 20.61 7.26 20.63
N ARG A 45 19.71 7.42 19.66
CA ARG A 45 20.03 7.33 18.23
C ARG A 45 20.52 8.66 17.63
N GLY A 46 20.48 9.76 18.39
CA GLY A 46 20.90 11.08 17.96
C GLY A 46 20.00 11.70 16.88
N VAL A 47 18.72 11.31 16.83
CA VAL A 47 17.76 11.78 15.82
C VAL A 47 16.58 12.50 16.45
N ALA A 48 15.92 13.35 15.68
CA ALA A 48 14.67 13.97 16.12
C ALA A 48 13.57 12.92 16.31
N VAL A 49 12.74 13.10 17.35
CA VAL A 49 11.61 12.21 17.70
C VAL A 49 10.70 11.94 16.50
N ALA A 50 10.35 12.99 15.75
CA ALA A 50 9.49 12.84 14.58
C ALA A 50 10.12 11.96 13.48
N SER A 51 11.43 12.04 13.28
CA SER A 51 12.15 11.21 12.30
C SER A 51 12.26 9.77 12.79
N PHE A 52 12.53 9.57 14.07
CA PHE A 52 12.55 8.25 14.70
C PHE A 52 11.21 7.54 14.54
N ILE A 53 10.10 8.22 14.82
CA ILE A 53 8.75 7.67 14.66
C ILE A 53 8.49 7.30 13.19
N GLN A 54 8.81 8.20 12.25
CA GLN A 54 8.62 7.93 10.82
C GLN A 54 9.38 6.69 10.35
N GLU A 55 10.64 6.55 10.76
CA GLU A 55 11.46 5.39 10.41
C GLU A 55 10.91 4.10 11.03
N ALA A 56 10.60 4.13 12.32
CA ALA A 56 10.06 2.96 13.02
C ALA A 56 8.72 2.50 12.43
N VAL A 57 7.84 3.44 12.07
CA VAL A 57 6.56 3.15 11.43
C VAL A 57 6.75 2.58 10.03
N ALA A 58 7.69 3.12 9.23
CA ALA A 58 7.99 2.60 7.89
C ALA A 58 8.46 1.14 7.96
N VAL A 59 9.47 0.86 8.80
CA VAL A 59 9.99 -0.50 8.98
C VAL A 59 8.89 -1.46 9.45
N ARG A 60 8.07 -1.03 10.41
CA ARG A 60 7.01 -1.90 10.92
C ARG A 60 5.91 -2.13 9.89
N ALA A 61 5.54 -1.12 9.11
CA ALA A 61 4.56 -1.24 8.06
C ALA A 61 5.02 -2.27 7.00
N ASP A 62 6.26 -2.14 6.54
CA ASP A 62 6.85 -3.06 5.55
C ASP A 62 6.87 -4.50 6.09
N GLN A 63 7.28 -4.70 7.35
CA GLN A 63 7.28 -6.03 7.98
C GLN A 63 5.88 -6.66 8.03
N VAL A 64 4.84 -5.87 8.33
CA VAL A 64 3.46 -6.38 8.41
C VAL A 64 2.95 -6.74 7.02
N ILE A 65 3.17 -5.89 6.03
CA ILE A 65 2.79 -6.15 4.62
C ILE A 65 3.47 -7.43 4.13
N GLU A 66 4.78 -7.53 4.35
CA GLU A 66 5.58 -8.68 3.94
C GLU A 66 5.22 -9.98 4.65
N ALA A 67 4.85 -9.89 5.93
CA ALA A 67 4.40 -11.05 6.69
C ALA A 67 3.06 -11.59 6.18
N GLU A 68 2.15 -10.70 5.78
CA GLU A 68 0.83 -11.09 5.25
C GLU A 68 0.91 -11.57 3.80
N ALA A 69 1.79 -10.97 2.99
CA ALA A 69 2.01 -11.37 1.60
C ALA A 69 2.59 -12.79 1.47
N ARG A 70 3.21 -13.33 2.53
CA ARG A 70 3.91 -14.61 2.50
C ARG A 70 3.16 -15.67 3.30
N TRP A 71 2.77 -16.76 2.62
CA TRP A 71 2.28 -17.95 3.30
C TRP A 71 3.42 -18.65 4.04
N ARG A 72 3.37 -18.61 5.37
CA ARG A 72 4.26 -19.39 6.23
C ARG A 72 3.71 -20.80 6.34
N LEU A 73 4.21 -21.70 5.50
CA LEU A 73 3.82 -23.11 5.52
C LEU A 73 4.75 -23.89 6.45
N THR A 74 4.18 -24.80 7.24
CA THR A 74 4.97 -25.84 7.89
C THR A 74 5.52 -26.80 6.84
N ARG A 75 6.52 -27.62 7.20
CA ARG A 75 7.13 -28.57 6.25
C ARG A 75 6.11 -29.55 5.68
N GLU A 76 5.17 -30.00 6.50
CA GLU A 76 4.08 -30.90 6.10
C GLU A 76 3.10 -30.20 5.13
N GLN A 77 2.73 -28.95 5.44
CA GLN A 77 1.87 -28.16 4.56
C GLN A 77 2.53 -27.85 3.22
N ALA A 78 3.84 -27.53 3.22
CA ALA A 78 4.60 -27.33 2.01
C ALA A 78 4.63 -28.61 1.16
N ALA A 79 4.88 -29.77 1.77
CA ALA A 79 4.84 -31.06 1.07
C ALA A 79 3.46 -31.37 0.49
N ALA A 80 2.38 -31.06 1.22
CA ALA A 80 1.02 -31.22 0.74
C ALA A 80 0.71 -30.31 -0.47
N VAL A 81 1.12 -29.04 -0.40
CA VAL A 81 0.96 -28.07 -1.51
C VAL A 81 1.77 -28.51 -2.72
N THR A 82 3.02 -28.95 -2.54
CA THR A 82 3.87 -29.45 -3.63
C THR A 82 3.25 -30.69 -4.28
N ALA A 83 2.69 -31.62 -3.49
CA ALA A 83 2.00 -32.79 -4.02
C ALA A 83 0.74 -32.42 -4.82
N LEU A 84 -0.02 -31.41 -4.37
CA LEU A 84 -1.18 -30.89 -5.09
C LEU A 84 -0.80 -30.23 -6.42
N ILE A 85 0.33 -29.51 -6.48
CA ILE A 85 0.83 -28.91 -7.72
C ILE A 85 1.33 -30.00 -8.69
N ALA A 86 2.09 -30.97 -8.17
CA ALA A 86 2.66 -32.05 -8.98
C ALA A 86 1.59 -32.99 -9.55
N ARG A 87 0.53 -33.26 -8.78
CA ARG A 87 -0.59 -34.09 -9.20
C ARG A 87 -1.92 -33.43 -8.83
N PRO A 88 -2.42 -32.51 -9.67
CA PRO A 88 -3.65 -31.81 -9.38
C PRO A 88 -4.83 -32.80 -9.32
N PRO A 89 -5.68 -32.72 -8.28
CA PRO A 89 -6.86 -33.58 -8.16
C PRO A 89 -7.90 -33.22 -9.22
N LYS A 90 -8.76 -34.21 -9.57
CA LYS A 90 -9.87 -33.96 -10.49
C LYS A 90 -10.89 -33.01 -9.86
N VAL A 91 -11.38 -32.06 -10.66
CA VAL A 91 -12.40 -31.09 -10.25
C VAL A 91 -13.69 -31.79 -9.83
N ASN A 92 -14.10 -31.59 -8.58
CA ASN A 92 -15.32 -32.17 -8.03
C ASN A 92 -16.60 -31.49 -8.58
N GLY A 93 -17.76 -32.15 -8.43
CA GLY A 93 -19.02 -31.64 -8.97
C GLY A 93 -19.44 -30.29 -8.40
N LYS A 94 -19.18 -30.06 -7.11
CA LYS A 94 -19.48 -28.79 -6.42
C LYS A 94 -18.68 -27.61 -6.98
N MET A 95 -17.39 -27.81 -7.25
CA MET A 95 -16.50 -26.80 -7.83
C MET A 95 -16.93 -26.44 -9.26
N ARG A 96 -17.38 -27.42 -10.07
CA ARG A 96 -17.93 -27.13 -11.40
C ARG A 96 -19.20 -26.29 -11.33
N GLN A 97 -20.10 -26.58 -10.38
CA GLN A 97 -21.31 -25.80 -10.20
C GLN A 97 -20.99 -24.37 -9.75
N ALA A 98 -20.06 -24.19 -8.79
CA ALA A 98 -19.58 -22.89 -8.36
C ALA A 98 -18.94 -22.10 -9.51
N ALA A 99 -18.12 -22.74 -10.34
CA ALA A 99 -17.53 -22.10 -11.51
C ALA A 99 -18.58 -21.62 -12.53
N LYS A 100 -19.62 -22.42 -12.79
CA LYS A 100 -20.75 -22.04 -13.67
C LYS A 100 -21.56 -20.86 -13.13
N LEU A 101 -21.68 -20.74 -11.81
CA LEU A 101 -22.36 -19.61 -11.17
C LEU A 101 -21.49 -18.35 -11.25
N ALA A 102 -20.18 -18.47 -11.01
CA ALA A 102 -19.24 -17.36 -11.11
C ALA A 102 -19.15 -16.81 -12.55
N SER A 103 -19.09 -17.68 -13.57
CA SER A 103 -19.02 -17.26 -14.97
C SER A 103 -20.25 -16.47 -15.44
N ARG A 104 -21.39 -16.61 -14.76
CA ARG A 104 -22.62 -15.84 -15.05
C ARG A 104 -22.57 -14.40 -14.53
N HIS A 105 -21.67 -14.10 -13.58
CA HIS A 105 -21.53 -12.78 -12.96
C HIS A 105 -20.30 -11.98 -13.43
N VAL A 106 -19.43 -12.59 -14.25
CA VAL A 106 -18.27 -11.89 -14.80
C VAL A 106 -18.68 -11.19 -16.10
N VAL A 107 -18.94 -9.89 -16.01
CA VAL A 107 -18.95 -9.00 -17.17
C VAL A 107 -17.49 -8.76 -17.53
N ILE A 108 -17.00 -9.40 -18.60
CA ILE A 108 -15.69 -9.06 -19.17
C ILE A 108 -15.82 -7.61 -19.66
N ARG A 109 -15.05 -6.71 -19.04
CA ARG A 109 -14.94 -5.33 -19.49
C ARG A 109 -13.78 -5.31 -20.48
N ASP A 110 -14.11 -5.21 -21.76
CA ASP A 110 -13.15 -4.97 -22.84
C ASP A 110 -12.48 -3.60 -22.70
#